data_AF-S4R872-F1
#
_entry.id   AF-S4R872-F1
#
_cell.length_a   1.000
_cell.length_b   1.000
_cell.length_c   1.000
_cell.angle_alpha   90.00
_cell.angle_beta   90.00
_cell.angle_gamma   90.00
#
_symmetry.space_group_name_H-M   'P 1'
#
loop_
_entity.id
_entity.type
_entity.pdbx_description
1 polymer ?
#
loop_
_entity_poly.entity_id
_entity_poly.type
_entity_poly.pdbx_seq_one_letter_code
_entity_poly.pdbx_strand_id
1 'polypeptide(L)'
;SQEEIRAVGGLGVIMGCISNEDAGVREQALNTLNNLAMNMANQEVLQEYIPQVVRTIAGSDAHPDVQVAGLRLLTNLTVTDQYHGQFAGTLPDLWPLIDSDNTQLQALKLFVNLSGNADMKADILSLPVASSFLRLLEAEGSVEVTSRVLFLLKNLAATTRAADEDGAEPGSLRALLLDGRTEVCASVYRLTRHEDDGLRETASSVLGSF
;
A
#
# COMPACT_ATOMS: atom_id res chain seq x y z
N SER A 1 24.04 19.12 4.84
CA SER A 1 23.38 18.03 5.62
C SER A 1 21.88 17.99 5.30
N GLN A 2 21.14 16.95 5.68
CA GLN A 2 19.68 16.94 5.47
C GLN A 2 18.97 18.10 6.22
N GLU A 3 19.52 18.49 7.37
CA GLU A 3 19.04 19.62 8.15
C GLU A 3 19.25 20.96 7.43
N GLU A 4 20.41 21.18 6.82
CA GLU A 4 20.67 22.39 6.02
C GLU A 4 19.72 22.49 4.82
N ILE A 5 19.46 21.39 4.12
CA ILE A 5 18.50 21.34 3.01
C ILE A 5 17.11 21.76 3.48
N ARG A 6 16.66 21.25 4.64
CA ARG A 6 15.38 21.66 5.24
C ARG A 6 15.39 23.13 5.65
N ALA A 7 16.45 23.58 6.32
CA ALA A 7 16.58 24.93 6.86
C ALA A 7 16.52 26.02 5.77
N VAL A 8 17.00 25.73 4.56
CA VAL A 8 16.93 26.66 3.40
C VAL A 8 15.67 26.48 2.55
N GLY A 9 14.68 25.70 3.00
CA GLY A 9 13.44 25.46 2.26
C GLY A 9 13.58 24.51 1.06
N GLY A 10 14.68 23.76 0.98
CA GLY A 10 14.98 22.87 -0.14
C GLY A 10 13.96 21.74 -0.35
N LEU A 11 13.27 21.31 0.71
CA LEU A 11 12.19 20.32 0.59
C LEU A 11 11.07 20.81 -0.31
N GLY A 12 10.61 22.06 -0.12
CA GLY A 12 9.56 22.65 -0.95
C GLY A 12 9.98 22.82 -2.42
N VAL A 13 11.25 23.15 -2.66
CA VAL A 13 11.80 23.26 -4.02
C VAL A 13 11.79 21.90 -4.72
N ILE A 14 12.27 20.84 -4.06
CA ILE A 14 12.28 19.48 -4.62
C ILE A 14 10.84 18.97 -4.80
N MET A 15 9.94 19.28 -3.87
CA MET A 15 8.50 19.01 -4.02
C MET A 15 7.93 19.69 -5.26
N GLY A 16 8.31 20.92 -5.58
CA GLY A 16 7.89 21.58 -6.83
C GLY A 16 8.26 20.79 -8.09
N CYS A 17 9.35 20.01 -8.06
CA CYS A 17 9.79 19.19 -9.20
C CYS A 17 8.91 17.97 -9.47
N ILE A 18 8.08 17.50 -8.52
CA ILE A 18 7.20 16.33 -8.76
C ILE A 18 6.01 16.65 -9.69
N SER A 19 5.82 17.92 -10.03
CA SER A 19 4.83 18.39 -11.01
C SER A 19 5.47 18.83 -12.33
N ASN A 20 6.76 18.52 -12.55
CA ASN A 20 7.44 18.82 -13.81
C ASN A 20 6.85 17.99 -14.96
N GLU A 21 6.86 18.54 -16.18
CA GLU A 21 6.40 17.83 -17.39
C GLU A 21 7.26 16.62 -17.72
N ASP A 22 8.57 16.71 -17.45
CA ASP A 22 9.54 15.63 -17.65
C ASP A 22 9.41 14.55 -16.56
N ALA A 23 9.15 13.31 -16.99
CA ALA A 23 8.98 12.18 -16.09
C ALA A 23 10.26 11.80 -15.33
N GLY A 24 11.43 11.93 -15.95
CA GLY A 24 12.70 11.68 -15.30
C GLY A 24 13.00 12.70 -14.20
N VAL A 25 12.61 13.96 -14.39
CA VAL A 25 12.68 14.97 -13.33
C VAL A 25 11.76 14.60 -12.16
N ARG A 26 10.52 14.17 -12.43
CA ARG A 26 9.59 13.73 -11.38
C ARG A 26 10.14 12.53 -10.62
N GLU A 27 10.63 11.52 -11.33
CA GLU A 27 11.23 10.32 -10.74
C GLU A 27 12.40 10.67 -9.82
N GLN A 28 13.34 11.48 -10.31
CA GLN A 28 14.53 11.88 -9.55
C GLN A 28 14.16 12.72 -8.32
N ALA A 29 13.15 13.59 -8.44
CA ALA A 29 12.62 14.35 -7.32
C ALA A 29 12.03 13.41 -6.25
N LEU A 30 11.18 12.46 -6.64
CA LEU A 30 10.58 11.48 -5.73
C LEU A 30 11.64 10.61 -5.03
N ASN A 31 12.65 10.13 -5.77
CA ASN A 31 13.77 9.38 -5.19
C ASN A 31 14.59 10.23 -4.20
N THR A 32 14.80 11.50 -4.51
CA THR A 32 15.50 12.44 -3.61
C THR A 32 14.69 12.65 -2.33
N LEU A 33 13.38 12.87 -2.44
CA LEU A 33 12.47 13.02 -1.31
C LEU A 33 12.42 11.75 -0.46
N ASN A 34 12.39 10.57 -1.08
CA ASN A 34 12.42 9.28 -0.38
C ASN A 34 13.66 9.15 0.52
N ASN A 35 14.82 9.57 0.01
CA ASN A 35 16.06 9.55 0.79
C ASN A 35 16.06 10.58 1.93
N LEU A 36 15.48 11.76 1.69
CA LEU A 36 15.33 12.81 2.71
C LEU A 36 14.29 12.45 3.78
N ALA A 37 13.30 11.64 3.43
CA ALA A 37 12.29 11.12 4.37
C ALA A 37 12.87 10.14 5.40
N MET A 38 14.13 9.71 5.29
CA MET A 38 14.80 8.92 6.33
C MET A 38 15.04 9.72 7.62
N ASN A 39 14.89 11.05 7.59
CA ASN A 39 14.96 11.92 8.76
C ASN A 39 13.55 12.30 9.24
N MET A 40 13.23 12.00 10.51
CA MET A 40 11.88 12.25 11.07
C MET A 40 11.44 13.72 10.98
N ALA A 41 12.35 14.68 11.18
CA ALA A 41 12.01 16.11 11.07
C ALA A 41 11.76 16.55 9.61
N ASN A 42 12.25 15.81 8.61
CA ASN A 42 11.80 16.01 7.23
C ASN A 42 10.41 15.42 7.01
N GLN A 43 10.09 14.28 7.63
CA GLN A 43 8.76 13.67 7.49
C GLN A 43 7.64 14.58 8.00
N GLU A 44 7.87 15.34 9.08
CA GLU A 44 6.92 16.32 9.61
C GLU A 44 6.51 17.39 8.57
N VAL A 45 7.43 17.75 7.68
CA VAL A 45 7.16 18.67 6.56
C VAL A 45 6.56 17.93 5.37
N LEU A 46 7.11 16.75 5.02
CA LEU A 46 6.72 16.00 3.84
C LEU A 46 5.31 15.41 3.92
N GLN A 47 4.79 15.15 5.12
CA GLN A 47 3.44 14.60 5.32
C GLN A 47 2.33 15.48 4.73
N GLU A 48 2.50 16.81 4.71
CA GLU A 48 1.54 17.74 4.11
C GLU A 48 1.39 17.55 2.59
N TYR A 49 2.39 16.94 1.96
CA TYR A 49 2.45 16.73 0.53
C TYR A 49 1.96 15.35 0.08
N ILE A 50 1.57 14.47 1.01
CA ILE A 50 1.06 13.12 0.69
C ILE A 50 -0.02 13.16 -0.41
N PRO A 51 -1.06 14.01 -0.33
CA PRO A 51 -2.07 14.08 -1.39
C PRO A 51 -1.50 14.50 -2.75
N GLN A 52 -0.48 15.36 -2.79
CA GLN A 52 0.17 15.75 -4.04
C GLN A 52 1.00 14.60 -4.63
N VAL A 53 1.74 13.88 -3.79
CA VAL A 53 2.49 12.69 -4.20
C VAL A 53 1.54 11.63 -4.77
N VAL A 54 0.39 11.39 -4.12
CA VAL A 54 -0.63 10.45 -4.64
C VAL A 54 -1.13 10.90 -6.01
N ARG A 55 -1.48 12.18 -6.20
CA ARG A 55 -1.89 12.70 -7.51
C ARG A 55 -0.80 12.53 -8.58
N THR A 56 0.47 12.74 -8.24
CA THR A 56 1.59 12.51 -9.16
C THR A 56 1.68 11.03 -9.56
N ILE A 57 1.50 10.10 -8.63
CA ILE A 57 1.49 8.65 -8.91
C ILE A 57 0.31 8.27 -9.81
N ALA A 58 -0.90 8.69 -9.45
CA ALA A 58 -2.13 8.40 -10.20
C ALA A 58 -2.12 9.00 -11.62
N GLY A 59 -1.44 10.14 -11.81
CA GLY A 59 -1.26 10.76 -13.12
C GLY A 59 -0.11 10.19 -13.97
N SER A 60 0.60 9.16 -13.51
CA SER A 60 1.83 8.65 -14.12
C SER A 60 1.71 7.23 -14.69
N ASP A 61 0.54 6.83 -15.19
CA ASP A 61 0.29 5.47 -15.73
C ASP A 61 1.28 5.03 -16.83
N ALA A 62 1.73 5.98 -17.65
CA ALA A 62 2.72 5.72 -18.70
C ALA A 62 4.18 5.69 -18.18
N HIS A 63 4.39 5.94 -16.89
CA HIS A 63 5.70 6.11 -16.26
C HIS A 63 5.78 5.31 -14.94
N PRO A 64 5.86 3.97 -15.01
CA PRO A 64 5.90 3.11 -13.83
C PRO A 64 7.07 3.44 -12.88
N ASP A 65 8.20 3.94 -13.38
CA ASP A 65 9.33 4.35 -12.54
C ASP A 65 8.96 5.53 -11.60
N VAL A 66 8.16 6.48 -12.10
CA VAL A 66 7.61 7.58 -11.29
C VAL A 66 6.66 7.03 -10.23
N GLN A 67 5.79 6.08 -10.61
CA GLN A 67 4.86 5.44 -9.67
C GLN A 67 5.61 4.68 -8.58
N VAL A 68 6.62 3.88 -8.93
CA VAL A 68 7.46 3.13 -8.00
C VAL A 68 8.25 4.07 -7.07
N ALA A 69 8.84 5.15 -7.59
CA ALA A 69 9.55 6.14 -6.78
C ALA A 69 8.62 6.82 -5.76
N GLY A 70 7.41 7.18 -6.19
CA GLY A 70 6.37 7.75 -5.31
C GLY A 70 5.89 6.77 -4.25
N LEU A 71 5.60 5.52 -4.62
CA LEU A 71 5.17 4.49 -3.68
C LEU A 71 6.25 4.19 -2.63
N ARG A 72 7.54 4.23 -2.98
CA ARG A 72 8.63 4.09 -2.02
C ARG A 72 8.66 5.23 -1.00
N LEU A 73 8.52 6.48 -1.47
CA LEU A 73 8.40 7.64 -0.58
C LEU A 73 7.21 7.48 0.38
N LEU A 74 6.02 7.15 -0.14
CA LEU A 74 4.82 6.95 0.69
C LEU A 74 4.99 5.78 1.68
N THR A 75 5.65 4.69 1.26
CA THR A 75 5.96 3.55 2.15
C THR A 75 6.88 3.97 3.29
N ASN A 76 7.89 4.81 3.02
CA ASN A 76 8.77 5.35 4.05
C ASN A 76 8.03 6.26 5.04
N LEU A 77 7.07 7.07 4.57
CA LEU A 77 6.25 7.93 5.41
C LEU A 77 5.20 7.17 6.24
N THR A 78 5.00 5.89 5.97
CA THR A 78 4.00 5.04 6.66
C THR A 78 4.62 3.98 7.57
N VAL A 79 5.94 3.98 7.76
CA VAL A 79 6.62 3.07 8.69
C VAL A 79 6.07 3.22 10.11
N THR A 80 5.72 4.44 10.51
CA THR A 80 4.96 4.73 11.73
C THR A 80 3.54 5.17 11.37
N ASP A 81 2.62 5.07 12.33
CA ASP A 81 1.21 5.43 12.17
C ASP A 81 0.93 6.94 12.22
N GLN A 82 1.92 7.73 12.65
CA GLN A 82 1.81 9.17 12.93
C GLN A 82 1.13 9.99 11.82
N TYR A 83 1.38 9.65 10.56
CA TYR A 83 0.88 10.39 9.39
C TYR A 83 -0.12 9.60 8.55
N HIS A 84 -0.58 8.43 9.01
CA HIS A 84 -1.50 7.57 8.24
C HIS A 84 -2.82 8.27 7.91
N GLY A 85 -3.32 9.14 8.80
CA GLY A 85 -4.54 9.91 8.55
C GLY A 85 -4.50 10.80 7.29
N GLN A 86 -3.31 11.17 6.79
CA GLN A 86 -3.17 11.93 5.55
C GLN A 86 -3.51 11.13 4.28
N PHE A 87 -3.62 9.80 4.41
CA PHE A 87 -4.02 8.90 3.32
C PHE A 87 -5.54 8.72 3.24
N ALA A 88 -6.30 9.23 4.21
CA ALA A 88 -7.75 9.20 4.18
C ALA A 88 -8.27 9.89 2.91
N GLY A 89 -9.12 9.19 2.15
CA GLY A 89 -9.64 9.68 0.87
C GLY A 89 -8.67 9.56 -0.32
N THR A 90 -7.40 9.21 -0.13
CA THR A 90 -6.43 9.02 -1.24
C THR A 90 -6.25 7.54 -1.60
N LEU A 91 -6.69 6.61 -0.76
CA LEU A 91 -6.55 5.17 -0.99
C LEU A 91 -7.16 4.69 -2.32
N PRO A 92 -8.33 5.19 -2.78
CA PRO A 92 -8.90 4.77 -4.06
C PRO A 92 -7.98 5.06 -5.27
N ASP A 93 -7.18 6.12 -5.21
CA ASP A 93 -6.23 6.48 -6.29
C ASP A 93 -5.00 5.56 -6.31
N LEU A 94 -4.65 4.98 -5.16
CA LEU A 94 -3.49 4.09 -5.01
C LEU A 94 -3.85 2.62 -5.20
N TRP A 95 -5.08 2.24 -4.87
CA TRP A 95 -5.50 0.84 -4.84
C TRP A 95 -5.33 0.11 -6.18
N PRO A 96 -5.66 0.70 -7.35
CA PRO A 96 -5.47 0.02 -8.64
C PRO A 96 -4.03 -0.41 -8.93
N LEU A 97 -3.03 0.21 -8.26
CA LEU A 97 -1.62 -0.10 -8.46
C LEU A 97 -1.23 -1.48 -7.92
N ILE A 98 -2.09 -2.14 -7.12
CA ILE A 98 -1.87 -3.54 -6.70
C ILE A 98 -2.07 -4.54 -7.85
N ASP A 99 -2.78 -4.15 -8.92
CA ASP A 99 -3.07 -5.03 -10.06
C ASP A 99 -2.04 -4.87 -11.21
N SER A 100 -1.09 -3.96 -11.09
CA SER A 100 -0.04 -3.70 -12.08
C SER A 100 1.28 -4.36 -11.69
N ASP A 101 1.82 -5.24 -12.53
CA ASP A 101 3.06 -5.98 -12.27
C ASP A 101 4.26 -5.06 -11.93
N ASN A 102 4.28 -3.83 -12.45
CA ASN A 102 5.35 -2.87 -12.20
C ASN A 102 5.29 -2.26 -10.78
N THR A 103 4.10 -2.09 -10.22
CA THR A 103 3.88 -1.32 -8.97
C THR A 103 3.37 -2.17 -7.82
N GLN A 104 2.81 -3.34 -8.11
CA GLN A 104 2.09 -4.20 -7.19
C GLN A 104 2.82 -4.45 -5.88
N LEU A 105 4.11 -4.83 -5.94
CA LEU A 105 4.89 -5.09 -4.73
C LEU A 105 5.03 -3.84 -3.85
N GLN A 106 5.24 -2.66 -4.43
CA GLN A 106 5.41 -1.42 -3.67
C GLN A 106 4.08 -0.91 -3.12
N ALA A 107 3.01 -1.01 -3.92
CA ALA A 107 1.65 -0.68 -3.47
C ALA A 107 1.25 -1.56 -2.28
N LEU A 108 1.47 -2.88 -2.36
CA LEU A 108 1.17 -3.80 -1.26
C LEU A 108 1.98 -3.51 0.01
N LYS A 109 3.25 -3.09 -0.09
CA LYS A 109 4.05 -2.67 1.08
C LYS A 109 3.41 -1.47 1.78
N LEU A 110 2.97 -0.46 1.01
CA LEU A 110 2.25 0.69 1.54
C LEU A 110 0.95 0.28 2.24
N PHE A 111 0.12 -0.55 1.60
CA PHE A 111 -1.13 -1.01 2.20
C PHE A 111 -0.92 -1.89 3.44
N VAL A 112 0.14 -2.70 3.48
CA VAL A 112 0.50 -3.47 4.69
C VAL A 112 0.83 -2.52 5.84
N ASN A 113 1.64 -1.48 5.62
CA ASN A 113 1.94 -0.48 6.65
C ASN A 113 0.66 0.19 7.16
N LEU A 114 -0.16 0.73 6.24
CA LEU A 114 -1.41 1.42 6.58
C LEU A 114 -2.39 0.51 7.33
N SER A 115 -2.55 -0.73 6.89
CA SER A 115 -3.44 -1.71 7.54
C SER A 115 -3.00 -2.08 8.96
N GLY A 116 -1.78 -1.76 9.38
CA GLY A 116 -1.36 -1.88 10.78
C GLY A 116 -2.12 -0.95 11.73
N ASN A 117 -2.59 0.20 11.22
CA ASN A 117 -3.36 1.18 11.98
C ASN A 117 -4.86 0.87 11.90
N ALA A 118 -5.53 0.75 13.06
CA ALA A 118 -6.95 0.45 13.16
C ALA A 118 -7.85 1.45 12.40
N ASP A 119 -7.49 2.73 12.41
CA ASP A 119 -8.27 3.81 11.78
C ASP A 119 -8.30 3.67 10.26
N MET A 120 -7.24 3.13 9.66
CA MET A 120 -7.14 2.94 8.21
C MET A 120 -7.87 1.68 7.72
N LYS A 121 -8.10 0.68 8.58
CA LYS A 121 -8.64 -0.62 8.16
C LYS A 121 -10.03 -0.51 7.56
N ALA A 122 -10.88 0.37 8.11
CA ALA A 122 -12.25 0.55 7.62
C ALA A 122 -12.26 1.05 6.18
N ASP A 123 -11.42 2.04 5.88
CA ASP A 123 -11.26 2.62 4.54
C ASP A 123 -10.65 1.60 3.57
N ILE A 124 -9.61 0.87 3.99
CA ILE A 124 -9.00 -0.18 3.15
C ILE A 124 -10.03 -1.27 2.80
N LEU A 125 -10.83 -1.70 3.78
CA LEU A 125 -11.88 -2.71 3.57
C LEU A 125 -13.00 -2.22 2.64
N SER A 126 -13.18 -0.91 2.49
CA SER A 126 -14.18 -0.32 1.58
C SER A 126 -13.73 -0.28 0.11
N LEU A 127 -12.44 -0.49 -0.16
CA LEU A 127 -11.89 -0.38 -1.51
C LEU A 127 -12.48 -1.43 -2.46
N PRO A 128 -12.76 -1.07 -3.73
CA PRO A 128 -13.28 -2.00 -4.72
C PRO A 128 -12.20 -3.01 -5.12
N VAL A 129 -12.56 -4.28 -5.25
CA VAL A 129 -11.62 -5.35 -5.59
C VAL A 129 -11.89 -5.90 -6.98
N ALA A 130 -10.83 -5.96 -7.80
CA ALA A 130 -10.89 -6.60 -9.10
C ALA A 130 -11.07 -8.12 -8.94
N SER A 131 -11.74 -8.76 -9.91
CA SER A 131 -11.91 -10.22 -9.93
C SER A 131 -10.57 -10.98 -9.99
N SER A 132 -9.49 -10.31 -10.43
CA SER A 132 -8.13 -10.82 -10.46
C SER A 132 -7.41 -10.88 -9.11
N PHE A 133 -7.95 -10.29 -8.05
CA PHE A 133 -7.26 -10.17 -6.76
C PHE A 133 -6.79 -11.51 -6.19
N LEU A 134 -7.57 -12.59 -6.39
CA LEU A 134 -7.19 -13.92 -5.91
C LEU A 134 -5.94 -14.48 -6.60
N ARG A 135 -5.54 -13.95 -7.77
CA ARG A 135 -4.28 -14.32 -8.42
C ARG A 135 -3.06 -13.93 -7.59
N LEU A 136 -3.19 -12.93 -6.71
CA LEU A 136 -2.15 -12.54 -5.78
C LEU A 136 -1.89 -13.58 -4.67
N LEU A 137 -2.76 -14.60 -4.57
CA LEU A 137 -2.66 -15.72 -3.64
C LEU A 137 -2.33 -17.05 -4.33
N GLU A 138 -1.95 -17.03 -5.62
CA GLU A 138 -1.52 -18.23 -6.34
C GLU A 138 -0.13 -18.68 -5.83
N ALA A 139 0.05 -20.01 -5.72
CA ALA A 139 1.26 -20.59 -5.17
C ALA A 139 2.46 -20.44 -6.12
N GLU A 140 2.19 -20.37 -7.41
CA GLU A 140 3.17 -20.18 -8.47
C GLU A 140 3.57 -18.70 -8.67
N GLY A 141 2.92 -17.79 -7.93
CA GLY A 141 3.17 -16.36 -8.00
C GLY A 141 4.47 -15.91 -7.30
N SER A 142 4.71 -14.60 -7.29
CA SER A 142 5.86 -14.01 -6.59
C SER A 142 5.70 -14.18 -5.08
N VAL A 143 6.61 -14.93 -4.44
CA VAL A 143 6.63 -15.13 -2.98
C VAL A 143 6.59 -13.81 -2.21
N GLU A 144 7.27 -12.77 -2.70
CA GLU A 144 7.27 -11.45 -2.05
C GLU A 144 5.90 -10.78 -2.11
N VAL A 145 5.22 -10.84 -3.27
CA VAL A 145 3.88 -10.28 -3.46
C VAL A 145 2.87 -11.04 -2.62
N THR A 146 2.85 -12.38 -2.74
CA THR A 146 1.92 -13.25 -2.02
C THR A 146 2.08 -13.07 -0.51
N SER A 147 3.32 -12.96 -0.01
CA SER A 147 3.58 -12.67 1.39
C SER A 147 2.93 -11.36 1.84
N ARG A 148 3.07 -10.28 1.06
CA ARG A 148 2.49 -8.97 1.42
C ARG A 148 0.96 -9.01 1.43
N VAL A 149 0.35 -9.74 0.49
CA VAL A 149 -1.10 -9.93 0.48
C VAL A 149 -1.56 -10.70 1.72
N LEU A 150 -0.85 -11.77 2.11
CA LEU A 150 -1.15 -12.49 3.35
C LEU A 150 -1.04 -11.61 4.60
N PHE A 151 -0.01 -10.75 4.69
CA PHE A 151 0.10 -9.80 5.80
C PHE A 151 -1.03 -8.76 5.82
N LEU A 152 -1.42 -8.24 4.65
CA LEU A 152 -2.55 -7.35 4.53
C LEU A 152 -3.84 -8.03 5.04
N LEU A 153 -4.13 -9.24 4.56
CA LEU A 153 -5.28 -10.02 4.99
C LEU A 153 -5.27 -10.28 6.50
N LYS A 154 -4.11 -10.65 7.05
CA LYS A 154 -3.93 -10.84 8.50
C LYS A 154 -4.31 -9.59 9.30
N ASN A 155 -3.83 -8.43 8.88
CA ASN A 155 -4.08 -7.16 9.55
C ASN A 155 -5.58 -6.79 9.53
N LEU A 156 -6.28 -7.12 8.45
CA LEU A 156 -7.69 -6.79 8.24
C LEU A 156 -8.67 -7.80 8.87
N ALA A 157 -8.25 -9.04 9.15
CA ALA A 157 -9.13 -10.14 9.56
C ALA A 157 -9.96 -9.86 10.83
N ALA A 158 -9.39 -9.15 11.82
CA ALA A 158 -10.11 -8.80 13.04
C ALA A 158 -11.20 -7.74 12.78
N THR A 159 -10.89 -6.69 12.02
CA THR A 159 -11.82 -5.59 11.70
C THR A 159 -12.93 -6.04 10.76
N THR A 160 -12.64 -7.00 9.88
CA THR A 160 -13.65 -7.59 8.98
C THR A 160 -14.81 -8.22 9.76
N ARG A 161 -14.54 -8.80 10.95
CA ARG A 161 -15.54 -9.47 11.80
C ARG A 161 -16.28 -8.55 12.78
N ALA A 162 -15.76 -7.36 13.02
CA ALA A 162 -16.25 -6.44 14.06
C ALA A 162 -17.25 -5.40 13.53
N ALA A 163 -17.33 -5.20 12.22
CA ALA A 163 -18.36 -4.36 11.62
C ALA A 163 -19.68 -5.13 11.65
N ASP A 164 -20.74 -4.50 12.18
CA ASP A 164 -22.10 -5.03 12.14
C ASP A 164 -22.45 -5.46 10.71
N GLU A 165 -23.24 -6.53 10.57
CA GLU A 165 -23.65 -7.21 9.33
C GLU A 165 -24.43 -6.32 8.33
N ASP A 166 -24.42 -4.99 8.49
CA ASP A 166 -24.92 -4.04 7.52
C ASP A 166 -24.04 -4.09 6.26
N GLY A 167 -24.53 -4.89 5.31
CA GLY A 167 -24.10 -5.10 3.93
C GLY A 167 -22.78 -4.46 3.53
N ALA A 168 -21.73 -5.28 3.46
CA ALA A 168 -20.52 -4.87 2.77
C ALA A 168 -20.86 -4.41 1.34
N GLU A 169 -20.35 -3.25 0.93
CA GLU A 169 -20.56 -2.73 -0.42
C GLU A 169 -20.19 -3.80 -1.46
N PRO A 170 -21.09 -4.20 -2.37
CA PRO A 170 -20.82 -5.25 -3.33
C PRO A 170 -19.55 -4.97 -4.15
N GLY A 171 -18.67 -5.96 -4.22
CA GLY A 171 -17.38 -5.83 -4.91
C GLY A 171 -16.29 -5.13 -4.09
N SER A 172 -16.55 -4.72 -2.84
CA SER A 172 -15.49 -4.25 -1.93
C SER A 172 -14.62 -5.38 -1.41
N LEU A 173 -13.45 -5.04 -0.86
CA LEU A 173 -12.58 -5.99 -0.18
C LEU A 173 -13.29 -6.63 1.01
N ARG A 174 -14.12 -5.88 1.73
CA ARG A 174 -14.97 -6.44 2.81
C ARG A 174 -15.91 -7.51 2.27
N ALA A 175 -16.61 -7.26 1.16
CA ALA A 175 -17.50 -8.25 0.55
C ALA A 175 -16.74 -9.50 0.11
N LEU A 176 -15.53 -9.34 -0.47
CA LEU A 176 -14.68 -10.49 -0.80
C LEU A 176 -14.29 -11.32 0.44
N LEU A 177 -13.99 -10.67 1.58
CA LEU A 177 -13.57 -11.36 2.80
C LEU A 177 -14.72 -11.95 3.62
N LEU A 178 -15.96 -11.51 3.39
CA LEU A 178 -17.17 -12.06 4.01
C LEU A 178 -17.86 -13.08 3.10
N ASP A 179 -18.31 -12.63 1.92
CA ASP A 179 -19.10 -13.44 0.98
C ASP A 179 -18.21 -14.39 0.18
N GLY A 180 -17.04 -13.92 -0.25
CA GLY A 180 -16.03 -14.72 -0.96
C GLY A 180 -15.03 -15.43 -0.05
N ARG A 181 -15.34 -15.55 1.25
CA ARG A 181 -14.43 -16.09 2.26
C ARG A 181 -13.96 -17.50 1.93
N THR A 182 -14.85 -18.33 1.37
CA THR A 182 -14.53 -19.72 1.03
C THR A 182 -13.41 -19.78 0.00
N GLU A 183 -13.48 -18.96 -1.04
CA GLU A 183 -12.48 -18.86 -2.10
C GLU A 183 -11.16 -18.31 -1.58
N VAL A 184 -11.21 -17.26 -0.74
CA VAL A 184 -10.03 -16.69 -0.09
C VAL A 184 -9.36 -17.74 0.80
N CYS A 185 -10.11 -18.41 1.68
CA CYS A 185 -9.58 -19.47 2.54
C CYS A 185 -9.04 -20.65 1.74
N ALA A 186 -9.67 -21.04 0.63
CA ALA A 186 -9.16 -22.09 -0.24
C ALA A 186 -7.82 -21.72 -0.88
N SER A 187 -7.67 -20.46 -1.33
CA SER A 187 -6.40 -19.95 -1.86
C SER A 187 -5.31 -19.92 -0.79
N VAL A 188 -5.60 -19.38 0.40
CA VAL A 188 -4.62 -19.36 1.51
C VAL A 188 -4.29 -20.79 1.99
N TYR A 189 -5.26 -21.71 1.99
CA TYR A 189 -5.02 -23.12 2.33
C TYR A 189 -4.00 -23.78 1.41
N ARG A 190 -4.04 -23.52 0.10
CA ARG A 190 -3.02 -24.03 -0.83
C ARG A 190 -1.61 -23.54 -0.45
N LEU A 191 -1.49 -22.29 -0.01
CA LEU A 191 -0.21 -21.70 0.42
C LEU A 191 0.36 -22.32 1.70
N THR A 192 -0.45 -23.01 2.53
CA THR A 192 0.06 -23.77 3.69
C THR A 192 0.90 -24.99 3.32
N ARG A 193 0.97 -25.32 2.03
CA ARG A 193 1.76 -26.43 1.48
C ARG A 193 2.88 -25.94 0.57
N HIS A 194 3.14 -24.63 0.56
CA HIS A 194 4.17 -24.02 -0.25
C HIS A 194 5.58 -24.43 0.24
N GLU A 195 6.55 -24.45 -0.68
CA GLU A 195 7.94 -24.86 -0.40
C GLU A 195 8.69 -23.83 0.46
N ASP A 196 8.34 -22.55 0.33
CA ASP A 196 8.82 -21.48 1.20
C ASP A 196 8.20 -21.56 2.61
N ASP A 197 9.05 -21.76 3.61
CA ASP A 197 8.65 -21.93 5.01
C ASP A 197 7.94 -20.68 5.56
N GLY A 198 8.43 -19.48 5.23
CA GLY A 198 7.88 -18.22 5.74
C GLY A 198 6.47 -17.94 5.19
N LEU A 199 6.26 -18.24 3.91
CA LEU A 199 4.94 -18.13 3.27
C LEU A 199 3.95 -19.12 3.90
N ARG A 200 4.38 -20.37 4.10
CA ARG A 200 3.56 -21.41 4.72
C ARG A 200 3.14 -21.07 6.16
N GLU A 201 4.07 -20.57 6.97
CA GLU A 201 3.79 -20.13 8.35
C GLU A 201 2.81 -18.96 8.37
N THR A 202 3.03 -17.97 7.49
CA THR A 202 2.15 -16.79 7.38
C THR A 202 0.75 -17.20 6.93
N ALA A 203 0.64 -18.06 5.91
CA ALA A 203 -0.64 -18.58 5.41
C ALA A 203 -1.41 -19.33 6.50
N SER A 204 -0.73 -20.17 7.29
CA SER A 204 -1.33 -20.90 8.40
C SER A 204 -1.86 -19.96 9.49
N SER A 205 -1.10 -18.89 9.81
CA SER A 205 -1.53 -17.84 10.74
C SER A 205 -2.75 -17.06 10.22
N VAL A 206 -2.81 -16.79 8.92
CA VAL A 206 -3.92 -16.08 8.27
C VAL A 206 -5.20 -16.91 8.34
N LEU A 207 -5.13 -18.21 8.01
CA LEU A 207 -6.30 -19.10 8.09
C LEU A 207 -6.89 -19.19 9.49
N GLY A 208 -6.05 -19.23 10.53
CA GLY A 208 -6.52 -19.20 11.91
C GLY A 208 -7.17 -17.87 12.33
N SER A 209 -6.97 -16.80 11.55
CA SER A 209 -7.51 -15.46 11.82
C SER A 209 -8.87 -15.21 11.16
N PHE A 210 -9.22 -15.98 10.13
CA PHE A 210 -10.53 -15.95 9.46
C PHE A 210 -11.44 -16.99 10.08
#